data_AF-A0A2V5V105-F1
#
_entry.id   AF-A0A2V5V105-F1
#
_cell.length_a   1.000
_cell.length_b   1.000
_cell.length_c   1.000
_cell.angle_alpha   90.00
_cell.angle_beta   90.00
_cell.angle_gamma   90.00
#
_symmetry.space_group_name_H-M   'P 1'
#
loop_
_entity.id
_entity.type
_entity.pdbx_description
1 polymer ?
#
loop_
_entity_poly.entity_id
_entity_poly.type
_entity_poly.pdbx_seq_one_letter_code
_entity_poly.pdbx_strand_id
1 'polypeptide(L)'
;MSVERWTLNSYTHALTKEQATKLRALLEELGFEFSPKEWTIFFAQKSKLSVAVYEKGPKVLVQGRGVEEFVQFELEPKILGEAKLGYEEVHSPEMFEPHFGVDESGKGDFFGPLVTAGVYVDRGIARKLLDAGVVDSKRIGSDARIRALADTIRKSSLGLVETVLIGPAKYNELYEKFGNLNRLLGWGHARVIENLLARKPECPRSLSDQFADARVITASLLKHGRKIAIEQRPRAESDIAVAAASVLAREAFINWLERKGKELGLRLQRGVSASVKETAEKLVEMKGPGALREVAKVHFRTAHEIAPDDYPAPPPREEWRARAGSDFER
;
A
#
# COMPACT_ATOMS: atom_id res chain seq x y z
N MET A 1 2.50 14.70 26.58
CA MET A 1 1.29 14.17 25.94
C MET A 1 1.61 12.77 25.48
N SER A 2 0.91 11.76 26.01
CA SER A 2 1.15 10.35 25.69
C SER A 2 0.97 10.14 24.19
N VAL A 3 2.04 9.80 23.47
CA VAL A 3 1.90 9.20 22.15
C VAL A 3 1.21 7.87 22.43
N GLU A 4 -0.06 7.72 22.08
CA GLU A 4 -0.72 6.42 22.12
C GLU A 4 0.17 5.44 21.34
N ARG A 5 0.88 4.57 22.05
CA ARG A 5 1.57 3.43 21.44
C ARG A 5 0.45 2.57 20.85
N TRP A 6 0.33 2.59 19.53
CA TRP A 6 -0.64 1.77 18.82
C TRP A 6 -0.17 0.32 18.87
N THR A 7 -0.63 -0.42 19.87
CA THR A 7 -0.28 -1.83 20.07
C THR A 7 -0.76 -2.69 18.90
N LEU A 8 0.09 -3.63 18.48
CA LEU A 8 -0.28 -4.67 17.51
C LEU A 8 -1.53 -5.40 18.01
N ASN A 9 -2.66 -5.27 17.29
CA ASN A 9 -3.95 -5.84 17.70
C ASN A 9 -4.31 -7.12 16.92
N SER A 10 -3.56 -7.43 15.86
CA SER A 10 -3.68 -8.68 15.14
C SER A 10 -2.36 -9.09 14.48
N TYR A 11 -2.12 -10.40 14.43
CA TYR A 11 -0.99 -11.00 13.76
C TYR A 11 -1.45 -12.23 12.97
N THR A 12 -0.89 -12.44 11.79
CA THR A 12 -1.18 -13.67 11.02
C THR A 12 0.08 -14.28 10.44
N HIS A 13 0.17 -15.60 10.47
CA HIS A 13 1.28 -16.35 9.88
C HIS A 13 0.78 -17.66 9.28
N ALA A 14 1.39 -18.10 8.18
CA ALA A 14 1.15 -19.44 7.66
C ALA A 14 1.86 -20.47 8.56
N LEU A 15 1.23 -21.61 8.79
CA LEU A 15 1.74 -22.70 9.60
C LEU A 15 1.81 -23.98 8.75
N THR A 16 2.78 -24.84 9.06
CA THR A 16 2.71 -26.25 8.68
C THR A 16 1.68 -26.98 9.54
N LYS A 17 1.24 -28.16 9.11
CA LYS A 17 0.35 -29.01 9.92
C LYS A 17 0.98 -29.36 11.26
N GLU A 18 2.28 -29.65 11.27
CA GLU A 18 3.05 -29.95 12.48
C GLU A 18 3.09 -28.74 13.43
N GLN A 19 3.33 -27.54 12.91
CA GLN A 19 3.28 -26.31 13.70
C GLN A 19 1.89 -26.05 14.28
N ALA A 20 0.82 -26.30 13.51
CA ALA A 20 -0.54 -26.18 14.02
C ALA A 20 -0.81 -27.15 15.18
N THR A 21 -0.34 -28.41 15.08
CA THR A 21 -0.44 -29.39 16.18
C THR A 21 0.34 -28.94 17.41
N LYS A 22 1.59 -28.48 17.24
CA LYS A 22 2.40 -27.94 18.35
C LYS A 22 1.75 -26.72 19.00
N LEU A 23 1.20 -25.81 18.20
CA LEU A 23 0.53 -24.61 18.70
C LEU A 23 -0.71 -24.98 19.53
N ARG A 24 -1.49 -25.99 19.10
CA ARG A 24 -2.63 -26.46 19.89
C ARG A 24 -2.20 -26.94 21.27
N ALA A 25 -1.18 -27.81 21.35
CA ALA A 25 -0.67 -28.31 22.62
C ALA A 25 -0.15 -27.18 23.52
N LEU A 26 0.60 -26.22 22.96
CA LEU A 26 1.07 -25.05 23.69
C LEU A 26 -0.09 -24.21 24.25
N LEU A 27 -1.17 -24.01 23.48
CA LEU A 27 -2.33 -23.26 23.94
C LEU A 27 -3.06 -23.97 25.09
N GLU A 28 -3.12 -25.31 25.06
CA GLU A 28 -3.64 -26.12 26.17
C GLU A 28 -2.77 -25.95 27.43
N GLU A 29 -1.45 -26.03 27.31
CA GLU A 29 -0.49 -25.80 28.40
C GLU A 29 -0.59 -24.38 28.99
N LEU A 30 -0.77 -23.38 28.13
CA LEU A 30 -0.96 -21.98 28.53
C LEU A 30 -2.37 -21.70 29.08
N GLY A 31 -3.27 -22.68 29.12
CA GLY A 31 -4.60 -22.55 29.69
C GLY A 31 -5.54 -21.68 28.85
N PHE A 32 -5.47 -21.77 27.52
CA PHE A 32 -6.50 -21.20 26.64
C PHE A 32 -7.74 -22.09 26.62
N GLU A 33 -8.91 -21.46 26.55
CA GLU A 33 -10.18 -22.14 26.41
C GLU A 33 -10.52 -22.34 24.93
N PHE A 34 -10.82 -23.57 24.53
CA PHE A 34 -11.16 -23.93 23.16
C PHE A 34 -12.66 -23.86 22.92
N SER A 35 -13.06 -23.29 21.79
CA SER A 35 -14.46 -23.26 21.37
C SER A 35 -14.59 -23.43 19.85
N PRO A 36 -15.71 -23.97 19.36
CA PRO A 36 -15.90 -24.18 17.94
C PRO A 36 -16.04 -22.85 17.20
N LYS A 37 -15.41 -22.74 16.03
CA LYS A 37 -15.54 -21.60 15.12
C LYS A 37 -15.47 -22.07 13.67
N GLU A 38 -16.37 -21.56 12.84
CA GLU A 38 -16.44 -21.99 11.44
C GLU A 38 -15.11 -21.78 10.71
N TRP A 39 -14.77 -22.73 9.83
CA TRP A 39 -13.60 -22.70 8.95
C TRP A 39 -12.25 -22.78 9.69
N THR A 40 -12.26 -23.10 10.98
CA THR A 40 -11.05 -23.25 11.80
C THR A 40 -10.74 -24.71 12.12
N ILE A 41 -9.46 -25.08 12.07
CA ILE A 41 -8.92 -26.31 12.66
C ILE A 41 -9.15 -26.27 14.18
N PHE A 42 -8.87 -25.13 14.80
CA PHE A 42 -9.26 -24.83 16.17
C PHE A 42 -9.31 -23.31 16.40
N PHE A 43 -10.08 -22.92 17.41
CA PHE A 43 -10.10 -21.59 17.98
C PHE A 43 -9.94 -21.70 19.49
N ALA A 44 -9.07 -20.86 20.04
CA ALA A 44 -8.80 -20.80 21.47
C ALA A 44 -8.74 -19.34 21.94
N GLN A 45 -9.15 -19.09 23.17
CA GLN A 45 -9.15 -17.75 23.75
C GLN A 45 -8.67 -17.78 25.20
N LYS A 46 -7.86 -16.79 25.59
CA LYS A 46 -7.49 -16.52 26.98
C LYS A 46 -7.58 -15.03 27.23
N SER A 47 -8.40 -14.65 28.22
CA SER A 47 -8.69 -13.24 28.53
C SER A 47 -9.15 -12.46 27.28
N LYS A 48 -8.38 -11.44 26.85
CA LYS A 48 -8.68 -10.61 25.67
C LYS A 48 -7.82 -10.97 24.45
N LEU A 49 -7.21 -12.16 24.43
CA LEU A 49 -6.39 -12.66 23.34
C LEU A 49 -7.04 -13.91 22.74
N SER A 50 -7.28 -13.92 21.44
CA SER A 50 -7.80 -15.07 20.70
C SER A 50 -6.80 -15.57 19.66
N VAL A 51 -6.79 -16.87 19.43
CA VAL A 51 -5.94 -17.57 18.47
C VAL A 51 -6.82 -18.49 17.64
N ALA A 52 -6.91 -18.23 16.34
CA ALA A 52 -7.65 -19.04 15.38
C ALA A 52 -6.68 -19.66 14.37
N VAL A 53 -6.81 -20.94 14.05
CA VAL A 53 -6.06 -21.58 12.95
C VAL A 53 -7.04 -22.05 11.88
N TYR A 54 -6.90 -21.56 10.65
CA TYR A 54 -7.85 -21.84 9.55
C TYR A 54 -7.49 -23.08 8.72
N GLU A 55 -8.49 -23.73 8.12
CA GLU A 55 -8.35 -25.03 7.42
C GLU A 55 -7.66 -24.94 6.04
N LYS A 56 -7.90 -23.86 5.27
CA LYS A 56 -7.33 -23.70 3.91
C LYS A 56 -5.89 -23.19 3.94
N GLY A 57 -4.96 -24.13 4.13
CA GLY A 57 -3.56 -23.85 4.44
C GLY A 57 -3.48 -23.35 5.88
N PRO A 58 -2.99 -24.17 6.85
CA PRO A 58 -3.02 -23.79 8.26
C PRO A 58 -2.48 -22.39 8.43
N LYS A 59 -3.32 -21.45 8.85
CA LYS A 59 -2.94 -20.05 9.03
C LYS A 59 -3.42 -19.61 10.39
N VAL A 60 -2.49 -19.18 11.23
CA VAL A 60 -2.82 -18.61 12.52
C VAL A 60 -3.24 -17.15 12.37
N LEU A 61 -4.28 -16.77 13.10
CA LEU A 61 -4.72 -15.41 13.34
C LEU A 61 -4.77 -15.22 14.86
N VAL A 62 -3.85 -14.41 15.37
CA VAL A 62 -3.81 -13.98 16.77
C VAL A 62 -4.44 -12.59 16.84
N GLN A 63 -5.41 -12.35 17.72
CA GLN A 63 -6.11 -11.07 17.82
C GLN A 63 -6.42 -10.66 19.26
N GLY A 64 -6.34 -9.36 19.52
CA GLY A 64 -6.74 -8.74 20.79
C GLY A 64 -5.56 -8.19 21.59
N ARG A 65 -5.73 -8.06 22.91
CA ARG A 65 -4.71 -7.48 23.80
C ARG A 65 -3.68 -8.54 24.16
N GLY A 66 -2.40 -8.24 24.00
CA GLY A 66 -1.29 -9.17 24.27
C GLY A 66 -0.79 -9.92 23.03
N VAL A 67 -1.22 -9.53 21.82
CA VAL A 67 -0.75 -10.15 20.56
C VAL A 67 0.76 -10.07 20.43
N GLU A 68 1.35 -8.90 20.66
CA GLU A 68 2.80 -8.70 20.52
C GLU A 68 3.59 -9.64 21.44
N GLU A 69 3.24 -9.65 22.73
CA GLU A 69 3.87 -10.51 23.75
C GLU A 69 3.70 -12.00 23.41
N PHE A 70 2.49 -12.43 23.06
CA PHE A 70 2.24 -13.81 22.68
C PHE A 70 3.04 -14.20 21.42
N VAL A 71 3.11 -13.32 20.43
CA VAL A 71 3.86 -13.62 19.21
C VAL A 71 5.36 -13.73 19.53
N GLN A 72 5.93 -12.76 20.25
CA GLN A 72 7.36 -12.69 20.56
C GLN A 72 7.85 -13.80 21.49
N PHE A 73 7.07 -14.17 22.51
CA PHE A 73 7.54 -15.09 23.57
C PHE A 73 6.99 -16.51 23.45
N GLU A 74 5.88 -16.71 22.73
CA GLU A 74 5.23 -18.01 22.61
C GLU A 74 5.27 -18.51 21.16
N LEU A 75 4.64 -17.79 20.23
CA LEU A 75 4.47 -18.29 18.87
C LEU A 75 5.79 -18.40 18.10
N GLU A 76 6.56 -17.33 18.05
CA GLU A 76 7.81 -17.27 17.29
C GLU A 76 8.87 -18.27 17.79
N PRO A 77 9.30 -18.22 19.06
CA PRO A 77 10.37 -19.09 19.54
C PRO A 77 9.94 -20.55 19.67
N LYS A 78 8.70 -20.84 20.10
CA LYS A 78 8.28 -22.22 20.43
C LYS A 78 7.62 -22.94 19.25
N ILE A 79 6.99 -22.21 18.32
CA ILE A 79 6.26 -22.80 17.19
C ILE A 79 6.97 -22.55 15.85
N LEU A 80 7.30 -21.29 15.56
CA LEU A 80 7.89 -20.94 14.26
C LEU A 80 9.39 -21.26 14.19
N GLY A 81 10.08 -21.25 15.34
CA GLY A 81 11.54 -21.46 15.42
C GLY A 81 12.35 -20.27 14.88
N GLU A 82 11.73 -19.10 14.76
CA GLU A 82 12.31 -17.87 14.24
C GLU A 82 11.82 -16.71 15.11
N ALA A 83 12.67 -15.73 15.41
CA ALA A 83 12.28 -14.52 16.14
C ALA A 83 12.25 -13.36 15.14
N LYS A 84 11.07 -13.00 14.62
CA LYS A 84 10.89 -12.00 13.55
C LYS A 84 10.33 -10.68 14.10
N LEU A 85 9.25 -10.74 14.88
CA LEU A 85 8.59 -9.58 15.44
C LEU A 85 9.48 -8.92 16.51
N GLY A 86 9.83 -7.66 16.33
CA GLY A 86 10.76 -6.93 17.22
C GLY A 86 12.25 -7.14 16.89
N TYR A 87 12.58 -8.00 15.92
CA TYR A 87 13.93 -8.27 15.42
C TYR A 87 14.12 -7.82 13.96
N GLU A 88 13.30 -6.87 13.50
CA GLU A 88 13.34 -6.38 12.12
C GLU A 88 14.72 -5.81 11.75
N GLU A 89 15.42 -5.19 12.70
CA GLU A 89 16.80 -4.69 12.52
C GLU A 89 17.83 -5.80 12.26
N VAL A 90 17.56 -7.02 12.71
CA VAL A 90 18.46 -8.17 12.53
C VAL A 90 18.16 -8.88 11.20
N HIS A 91 16.88 -9.04 10.86
CA HIS A 91 16.47 -9.78 9.65
C HIS A 91 16.43 -8.92 8.39
N SER A 92 16.30 -7.60 8.52
CA SER A 92 16.22 -6.67 7.40
C SER A 92 17.00 -5.39 7.73
N PRO A 93 18.32 -5.48 7.96
CA PRO A 93 19.14 -4.34 8.33
C PRO A 93 19.06 -3.20 7.29
N GLU A 94 18.88 -3.52 6.01
CA GLU A 94 18.77 -2.57 4.91
C GLU A 94 17.56 -1.63 5.05
N MET A 95 16.50 -2.06 5.74
CA MET A 95 15.31 -1.24 6.04
C MET A 95 15.63 -0.09 7.00
N PHE A 96 16.71 -0.22 7.78
CA PHE A 96 17.16 0.78 8.75
C PHE A 96 18.35 1.60 8.23
N GLU A 97 18.86 1.27 7.03
CA GLU A 97 19.88 2.09 6.36
C GLU A 97 19.24 3.32 5.71
N PRO A 98 20.00 4.42 5.51
CA PRO A 98 19.51 5.60 4.81
C PRO A 98 18.96 5.29 3.41
N HIS A 99 17.67 5.55 3.17
CA HIS A 99 17.07 5.43 1.84
C HIS A 99 15.75 6.19 1.70
N PHE A 100 15.30 6.36 0.47
CA PHE A 100 13.93 6.77 0.18
C PHE A 100 13.04 5.55 -0.08
N GLY A 101 11.82 5.57 0.43
CA GLY A 101 10.73 4.72 -0.05
C GLY A 101 9.76 5.55 -0.87
N VAL A 102 9.26 4.99 -1.97
CA VAL A 102 8.33 5.65 -2.88
C VAL A 102 7.17 4.71 -3.23
N ASP A 103 5.95 5.21 -3.17
CA ASP A 103 4.75 4.46 -3.57
C ASP A 103 3.66 5.41 -4.10
N GLU A 104 2.62 4.84 -4.71
CA GLU A 104 1.50 5.57 -5.28
C GLU A 104 0.11 5.13 -4.78
N SER A 105 -0.85 6.04 -4.92
CA SER A 105 -2.28 5.76 -4.73
C SER A 105 -3.10 6.36 -5.87
N GLY A 106 -4.26 5.76 -6.13
CA GLY A 106 -5.20 6.22 -7.15
C GLY A 106 -5.01 5.59 -8.53
N LYS A 107 -3.99 4.75 -8.78
CA LYS A 107 -3.75 4.17 -10.12
C LYS A 107 -4.90 3.30 -10.64
N GLY A 108 -5.62 2.62 -9.74
CA GLY A 108 -6.73 1.73 -10.07
C GLY A 108 -8.11 2.33 -9.77
N ASP A 109 -8.17 3.61 -9.39
CA ASP A 109 -9.40 4.28 -8.99
C ASP A 109 -9.93 5.14 -10.14
N PHE A 110 -11.21 4.98 -10.48
CA PHE A 110 -11.84 5.72 -11.57
C PHE A 110 -11.87 7.22 -11.28
N PHE A 111 -12.42 7.60 -10.11
CA PHE A 111 -12.40 8.96 -9.64
C PHE A 111 -11.06 9.31 -8.98
N GLY A 112 -10.69 10.58 -9.12
CA GLY A 112 -9.59 11.17 -8.37
C GLY A 112 -8.22 11.08 -9.03
N PRO A 113 -7.23 11.67 -8.35
CA PRO A 113 -5.91 11.90 -8.91
C PRO A 113 -5.10 10.61 -9.00
N LEU A 114 -3.93 10.72 -9.62
CA LEU A 114 -2.80 9.84 -9.33
C LEU A 114 -1.89 10.56 -8.34
N VAL A 115 -1.58 9.92 -7.22
CA VAL A 115 -0.72 10.51 -6.18
C VAL A 115 0.50 9.63 -6.00
N THR A 116 1.69 10.20 -6.13
CA THR A 116 2.95 9.54 -5.75
C THR A 116 3.52 10.25 -4.54
N ALA A 117 3.97 9.50 -3.55
CA ALA A 117 4.62 10.07 -2.38
C ALA A 117 5.95 9.36 -2.12
N GLY A 118 6.83 10.04 -1.40
CA GLY A 118 8.09 9.47 -0.95
C GLY A 118 8.47 9.93 0.45
N VAL A 119 9.21 9.08 1.14
CA VAL A 119 9.64 9.28 2.53
C VAL A 119 11.10 8.89 2.64
N TYR A 120 11.91 9.75 3.24
CA TYR A 120 13.25 9.39 3.68
C TYR A 120 13.20 8.72 5.05
N VAL A 121 14.03 7.69 5.21
CA VAL A 121 14.32 7.10 6.51
C VAL A 121 15.83 6.95 6.71
N ASP A 122 16.24 7.02 7.96
CA ASP A 122 17.49 6.48 8.51
C ASP A 122 17.12 5.54 9.66
N ARG A 123 18.10 4.95 10.36
CA ARG A 123 17.83 4.02 11.47
C ARG A 123 16.88 4.60 12.52
N GLY A 124 17.07 5.87 12.89
CA GLY A 124 16.26 6.51 13.92
C GLY A 124 14.83 6.79 13.47
N ILE A 125 14.66 7.24 12.22
CA ILE A 125 13.35 7.46 11.61
C ILE A 125 12.62 6.12 11.42
N ALA A 126 13.29 5.13 10.82
CA ALA A 126 12.76 3.79 10.59
C ALA A 126 12.20 3.18 11.89
N ARG A 127 12.96 3.25 12.99
CA ARG A 127 12.50 2.78 14.30
C ARG A 127 11.26 3.51 14.79
N LYS A 128 11.23 4.85 14.71
CA LYS A 128 10.07 5.65 15.13
C LYS A 128 8.82 5.32 14.32
N LEU A 129 8.96 5.08 13.01
CA LEU A 129 7.84 4.72 12.14
C LEU A 129 7.32 3.31 12.46
N LEU A 130 8.23 2.37 12.72
CA LEU A 130 7.89 1.01 13.14
C LEU A 130 7.17 0.99 14.49
N ASP A 131 7.70 1.68 15.49
CA ASP A 131 7.10 1.83 16.82
C ASP A 131 5.73 2.56 16.77
N ALA A 132 5.52 3.42 15.77
CA ALA A 132 4.23 4.07 15.52
C ALA A 132 3.19 3.16 14.83
N GLY A 133 3.58 1.94 14.44
CA GLY A 133 2.71 0.98 13.76
C GLY A 133 2.40 1.35 12.32
N VAL A 134 3.34 2.03 11.64
CA VAL A 134 3.24 2.29 10.19
C VAL A 134 3.30 0.95 9.45
N VAL A 135 2.31 0.75 8.58
CA VAL A 135 2.16 -0.42 7.72
C VAL A 135 1.60 0.04 6.38
N ASP A 136 1.64 -0.84 5.38
CA ASP A 136 1.03 -0.54 4.09
C ASP A 136 -0.42 -0.04 4.23
N SER A 137 -0.73 1.03 3.49
CA SER A 137 -2.03 1.70 3.48
C SER A 137 -3.20 0.76 3.21
N LYS A 138 -3.02 -0.32 2.42
CA LYS A 138 -4.07 -1.30 2.11
C LYS A 138 -4.46 -2.13 3.33
N ARG A 139 -3.60 -2.22 4.36
CA ARG A 139 -3.88 -2.90 5.64
C ARG A 139 -4.67 -2.03 6.62
N ILE A 140 -4.89 -0.75 6.29
CA ILE A 140 -5.54 0.22 7.16
C ILE A 140 -6.97 0.47 6.65
N GLY A 141 -7.96 -0.08 7.36
CA GLY A 141 -9.37 0.04 6.99
C GLY A 141 -10.04 1.38 7.33
N SER A 142 -9.35 2.28 8.04
CA SER A 142 -9.93 3.55 8.53
C SER A 142 -9.20 4.76 7.94
N ASP A 143 -9.96 5.62 7.27
CA ASP A 143 -9.46 6.89 6.72
C ASP A 143 -8.98 7.84 7.82
N ALA A 144 -9.57 7.79 9.03
CA ALA A 144 -9.09 8.57 10.18
C ALA A 144 -7.71 8.07 10.65
N ARG A 145 -7.50 6.75 10.64
CA ARG A 145 -6.20 6.15 10.99
C ARG A 145 -5.13 6.48 9.94
N ILE A 146 -5.49 6.49 8.65
CA ILE A 146 -4.58 6.95 7.58
C ILE A 146 -4.09 8.38 7.86
N ARG A 147 -5.00 9.32 8.16
CA ARG A 147 -4.63 10.71 8.45
C ARG A 147 -3.75 10.84 9.70
N ALA A 148 -4.08 10.14 10.78
CA ALA A 148 -3.28 10.15 12.00
C ALA A 148 -1.85 9.58 11.79
N LEU A 149 -1.72 8.50 11.02
CA LEU A 149 -0.42 7.95 10.66
C LEU A 149 0.35 8.87 9.71
N ALA A 150 -0.31 9.50 8.75
CA ALA A 150 0.32 10.48 7.86
C ALA A 150 0.93 11.65 8.65
N ASP A 151 0.20 12.22 9.61
CA ASP A 151 0.73 13.26 10.51
C ASP A 151 1.94 12.78 11.31
N THR A 152 1.89 11.54 11.78
CA THR A 152 2.98 10.90 12.53
C THR A 152 4.22 10.70 11.64
N ILE A 153 4.04 10.24 10.40
CA ILE A 153 5.11 10.08 9.40
C ILE A 153 5.78 11.44 9.13
N ARG A 154 4.99 12.49 8.84
CA ARG A 154 5.54 13.83 8.56
C ARG A 154 6.39 14.36 9.73
N LYS A 155 5.93 14.14 10.98
CA LYS A 155 6.67 14.55 12.20
C LYS A 155 7.93 13.72 12.41
N SER A 156 7.82 12.39 12.34
CA SER A 156 8.93 11.46 12.60
C SER A 156 10.04 11.55 11.56
N SER A 157 9.70 11.77 10.29
CA SER A 157 10.66 11.95 9.19
C SER A 157 11.23 13.37 9.12
N LEU A 158 11.00 14.23 10.12
CA LEU A 158 11.47 15.62 10.15
C LEU A 158 11.07 16.42 8.89
N GLY A 159 9.90 16.10 8.34
CA GLY A 159 9.41 16.68 7.10
C GLY A 159 10.11 16.20 5.82
N LEU A 160 11.09 15.27 5.86
CA LEU A 160 11.74 14.68 4.68
C LEU A 160 10.82 13.70 3.93
N VAL A 161 9.72 14.26 3.47
CA VAL A 161 8.67 13.61 2.70
C VAL A 161 8.34 14.48 1.49
N GLU A 162 7.79 13.87 0.45
CA GLU A 162 7.31 14.55 -0.74
C GLU A 162 6.02 13.93 -1.24
N THR A 163 5.16 14.71 -1.89
CA THR A 163 3.91 14.23 -2.49
C THR A 163 3.65 14.98 -3.80
N VAL A 164 3.67 14.23 -4.91
CA VAL A 164 3.28 14.70 -6.24
C VAL A 164 1.87 14.25 -6.53
N LEU A 165 0.94 15.20 -6.63
CA LEU A 165 -0.47 14.94 -6.96
C LEU A 165 -0.78 15.40 -8.37
N ILE A 166 -1.24 14.47 -9.21
CA ILE A 166 -1.69 14.74 -10.58
C ILE A 166 -3.22 14.66 -10.61
N GLY A 167 -3.87 15.81 -10.67
CA GLY A 167 -5.34 15.91 -10.75
C GLY A 167 -5.89 15.28 -12.04
N PRO A 168 -7.17 14.84 -12.07
CA PRO A 168 -7.74 14.11 -13.20
C PRO A 168 -7.60 14.79 -14.56
N ALA A 169 -7.86 16.09 -14.67
CA ALA A 169 -7.69 16.84 -15.92
C ALA A 169 -6.25 16.72 -16.46
N LYS A 170 -5.26 16.98 -15.61
CA LYS A 170 -3.85 16.87 -15.97
C LYS A 170 -3.43 15.41 -16.21
N TYR A 171 -3.98 14.48 -15.44
CA TYR A 171 -3.75 13.05 -15.61
C TYR A 171 -4.17 12.61 -17.01
N ASN A 172 -5.37 13.00 -17.46
CA ASN A 172 -5.90 12.61 -18.77
C ASN A 172 -5.02 13.18 -19.90
N GLU A 173 -4.62 14.46 -19.80
CA GLU A 173 -3.67 15.07 -20.74
C GLU A 173 -2.32 14.34 -20.79
N LEU A 174 -1.76 14.00 -19.63
CA LEU A 174 -0.49 13.30 -19.56
C LEU A 174 -0.61 11.85 -20.03
N TYR A 175 -1.69 11.16 -19.71
CA TYR A 175 -1.93 9.78 -20.13
C TYR A 175 -1.94 9.66 -21.66
N GLU A 176 -2.63 10.58 -22.35
CA GLU A 176 -2.64 10.67 -23.81
C GLU A 176 -1.23 10.91 -24.38
N LYS A 177 -0.41 11.75 -23.74
CA LYS A 177 0.98 12.03 -24.16
C LYS A 177 1.95 10.87 -23.92
N PHE A 178 1.85 10.22 -22.77
CA PHE A 178 2.77 9.13 -22.40
C PHE A 178 2.40 7.82 -23.10
N GLY A 179 1.12 7.62 -23.43
CA GLY A 179 0.57 6.42 -24.08
C GLY A 179 0.55 5.17 -23.19
N ASN A 180 1.22 5.21 -22.03
CA ASN A 180 1.34 4.08 -21.10
C ASN A 180 1.40 4.58 -19.65
N LEU A 181 0.54 4.03 -18.78
CA LEU A 181 0.47 4.36 -17.36
C LEU A 181 1.81 4.17 -16.65
N ASN A 182 2.58 3.15 -16.99
CA ASN A 182 3.86 2.87 -16.34
C ASN A 182 4.87 4.00 -16.58
N ARG A 183 4.85 4.66 -17.74
CA ARG A 183 5.70 5.83 -18.01
C ARG A 183 5.29 7.02 -17.14
N LEU A 184 3.99 7.25 -16.97
CA LEU A 184 3.47 8.29 -16.09
C LEU A 184 3.82 8.02 -14.61
N LEU A 185 3.73 6.76 -14.17
CA LEU A 185 4.19 6.33 -12.84
C LEU A 185 5.69 6.57 -12.68
N GLY A 186 6.50 6.14 -13.65
CA GLY A 186 7.95 6.38 -13.65
C GLY A 186 8.32 7.85 -13.52
N TRP A 187 7.60 8.73 -14.23
CA TRP A 187 7.77 10.17 -14.12
C TRP A 187 7.40 10.70 -12.73
N GLY A 188 6.27 10.26 -12.16
CA GLY A 188 5.83 10.66 -10.82
C GLY A 188 6.82 10.24 -9.73
N HIS A 189 7.29 8.99 -9.80
CA HIS A 189 8.31 8.43 -8.90
C HIS A 189 9.63 9.20 -9.02
N ALA A 190 10.12 9.42 -10.25
CA ALA A 190 11.33 10.21 -10.49
C ALA A 190 11.20 11.63 -9.94
N ARG A 191 10.04 12.29 -10.10
CA ARG A 191 9.83 13.65 -9.59
C ARG A 191 9.89 13.71 -8.06
N VAL A 192 9.29 12.73 -7.38
CA VAL A 192 9.37 12.59 -5.92
C VAL A 192 10.83 12.42 -5.47
N ILE A 193 11.57 11.52 -6.13
CA ILE A 193 12.98 11.25 -5.82
C ILE A 193 13.85 12.50 -6.00
N GLU A 194 13.69 13.23 -7.11
CA GLU A 194 14.44 14.47 -7.39
C GLU A 194 14.20 15.53 -6.31
N ASN A 195 12.95 15.74 -5.91
CA ASN A 195 12.61 16.72 -4.88
C ASN A 195 13.17 16.32 -3.51
N LEU A 196 13.13 15.04 -3.16
CA LEU A 196 13.74 14.54 -1.93
C LEU A 196 15.26 14.67 -1.95
N LEU A 197 15.92 14.37 -3.08
CA LEU A 197 17.36 14.54 -3.26
C LEU A 197 17.79 16.01 -3.20
N ALA A 198 16.96 16.95 -3.61
CA ALA A 198 17.25 18.38 -3.44
C ALA A 198 17.40 18.78 -1.96
N ARG A 199 16.79 18.00 -1.05
CA ARG A 199 16.78 18.23 0.40
C ARG A 199 17.72 17.29 1.16
N LYS A 200 17.96 16.09 0.62
CA LYS A 200 18.83 15.04 1.18
C LYS A 200 19.72 14.43 0.07
N PRO A 201 20.71 15.18 -0.45
CA PRO A 201 21.50 14.78 -1.63
C PRO A 201 22.38 13.55 -1.44
N GLU A 202 22.71 13.22 -0.20
CA GLU A 202 23.57 12.11 0.20
C GLU A 202 22.85 10.77 0.30
N CYS A 203 21.53 10.74 0.08
CA CYS A 203 20.75 9.51 0.13
C CYS A 203 21.23 8.52 -0.94
N PRO A 204 21.68 7.30 -0.55
CA PRO A 204 22.37 6.40 -1.47
C PRO A 204 21.43 5.65 -2.42
N ARG A 205 20.19 5.36 -1.98
CA ARG A 205 19.25 4.52 -2.71
C ARG A 205 17.79 4.96 -2.53
N SER A 206 16.96 4.57 -3.50
CA SER A 206 15.50 4.69 -3.46
C SER A 206 14.87 3.35 -3.79
N LEU A 207 13.87 2.95 -3.00
CA LEU A 207 13.12 1.72 -3.15
C LEU A 207 11.65 2.01 -3.51
N SER A 208 11.09 1.26 -4.45
CA SER A 208 9.65 1.26 -4.75
C SER A 208 9.12 -0.14 -5.04
N ASP A 209 7.80 -0.32 -4.99
CA ASP A 209 7.17 -1.56 -5.47
C ASP A 209 7.37 -1.69 -6.99
N GLN A 210 7.50 -2.93 -7.45
CA GLN A 210 7.79 -3.19 -8.86
C GLN A 210 6.51 -3.05 -9.70
N PHE A 211 6.37 -1.93 -10.40
CA PHE A 211 5.27 -1.70 -11.37
C PHE A 211 5.72 -1.78 -12.83
N ALA A 212 7.03 -1.67 -13.08
CA ALA A 212 7.64 -1.80 -14.39
C ALA A 212 9.12 -2.15 -14.26
N ASP A 213 9.82 -2.26 -15.40
CA ASP A 213 11.28 -2.32 -15.41
C ASP A 213 11.90 -1.07 -14.76
N ALA A 214 12.97 -1.21 -13.99
CA ALA A 214 13.66 -0.11 -13.30
C ALA A 214 14.09 1.02 -14.24
N ARG A 215 14.37 0.70 -15.51
CA ARG A 215 14.69 1.68 -16.56
C ARG A 215 13.59 2.71 -16.77
N VAL A 216 12.32 2.40 -16.43
CA VAL A 216 11.20 3.34 -16.57
C VAL A 216 11.33 4.53 -15.61
N ILE A 217 11.77 4.28 -14.37
CA ILE A 217 12.08 5.34 -13.41
C ILE A 217 13.38 6.03 -13.82
N THR A 218 14.44 5.25 -14.08
CA THR A 218 15.77 5.80 -14.40
C THR A 218 15.75 6.71 -15.63
N ALA A 219 14.98 6.38 -16.67
CA ALA A 219 14.83 7.22 -17.86
C ALA A 219 14.12 8.56 -17.59
N SER A 220 13.41 8.68 -16.46
CA SER A 220 12.68 9.88 -16.06
C SER A 220 13.44 10.72 -15.02
N LEU A 221 14.57 10.24 -14.50
CA LEU A 221 15.40 10.98 -13.55
C LEU A 221 16.04 12.21 -14.21
N LEU A 222 16.20 13.26 -13.41
CA LEU A 222 16.83 14.52 -13.81
C LEU A 222 18.27 14.57 -13.28
N LYS A 223 18.73 15.74 -12.85
CA LYS A 223 20.13 15.97 -12.49
C LYS A 223 20.49 15.36 -11.13
N HIS A 224 19.58 15.41 -10.15
CA HIS A 224 19.90 14.95 -8.79
C HIS A 224 19.92 13.42 -8.72
N GLY A 225 19.02 12.75 -9.42
CA GLY A 225 18.88 11.28 -9.45
C GLY A 225 19.97 10.54 -10.21
N ARG A 226 20.93 11.20 -10.87
CA ARG A 226 21.91 10.49 -11.70
C ARG A 226 22.83 9.53 -10.94
N LYS A 227 22.98 9.73 -9.63
CA LYS A 227 23.90 8.95 -8.77
C LYS A 227 23.20 8.06 -7.74
N ILE A 228 21.89 8.18 -7.59
CA ILE A 228 21.14 7.36 -6.64
C ILE A 228 20.92 5.95 -7.21
N ALA A 229 21.05 4.92 -6.38
CA ALA A 229 20.63 3.58 -6.77
C ALA A 229 19.11 3.49 -6.77
N ILE A 230 18.52 3.11 -7.92
CA ILE A 230 17.07 2.85 -8.03
C ILE A 230 16.84 1.36 -7.89
N GLU A 231 16.06 0.99 -6.87
CA GLU A 231 15.71 -0.37 -6.55
C GLU A 231 14.20 -0.56 -6.69
N GLN A 232 13.80 -1.67 -7.30
CA GLN A 232 12.42 -2.12 -7.33
C GLN A 232 12.38 -3.58 -6.89
N ARG A 233 11.44 -3.91 -6.01
CA ARG A 233 11.17 -5.30 -5.64
C ARG A 233 9.68 -5.55 -5.51
N PRO A 234 9.18 -6.76 -5.80
CA PRO A 234 7.82 -7.13 -5.46
C PRO A 234 7.61 -7.04 -3.95
N ARG A 235 6.43 -6.57 -3.53
CA ARG A 235 6.07 -6.44 -2.11
C ARG A 235 6.99 -5.48 -1.36
N ALA A 236 7.41 -4.41 -2.01
CA ALA A 236 8.28 -3.41 -1.40
C ALA A 236 7.64 -2.73 -0.18
N GLU A 237 6.31 -2.78 -0.03
CA GLU A 237 5.59 -2.29 1.15
C GLU A 237 5.92 -3.01 2.47
N SER A 238 6.71 -4.09 2.40
CA SER A 238 7.37 -4.68 3.56
C SER A 238 8.47 -3.79 4.15
N ASP A 239 9.01 -2.87 3.35
CA ASP A 239 9.93 -1.82 3.79
C ASP A 239 9.18 -0.65 4.43
N ILE A 240 9.69 -0.16 5.56
CA ILE A 240 9.03 0.89 6.35
C ILE A 240 8.93 2.23 5.62
N ALA A 241 9.90 2.58 4.76
CA ALA A 241 9.88 3.83 4.01
C ALA A 241 8.82 3.77 2.91
N VAL A 242 8.71 2.62 2.23
CA VAL A 242 7.69 2.39 1.19
C VAL A 242 6.29 2.32 1.80
N ALA A 243 6.13 1.64 2.93
CA ALA A 243 4.88 1.63 3.69
C ALA A 243 4.46 3.04 4.14
N ALA A 244 5.40 3.86 4.60
CA ALA A 244 5.14 5.24 4.96
C ALA A 244 4.72 6.08 3.74
N ALA A 245 5.40 5.90 2.60
CA ALA A 245 5.02 6.54 1.34
C ALA A 245 3.60 6.15 0.91
N SER A 246 3.22 4.87 1.03
CA SER A 246 1.88 4.41 0.67
C SER A 246 0.79 5.06 1.53
N VAL A 247 1.04 5.26 2.82
CA VAL A 247 0.13 5.99 3.72
C VAL A 247 -0.02 7.45 3.29
N LEU A 248 1.07 8.16 2.97
CA LEU A 248 1.00 9.55 2.52
C LEU A 248 0.29 9.69 1.18
N ALA A 249 0.57 8.80 0.22
CA ALA A 249 -0.10 8.80 -1.07
C ALA A 249 -1.61 8.54 -0.91
N ARG A 250 -1.98 7.59 -0.03
CA ARG A 250 -3.37 7.28 0.27
C ARG A 250 -4.09 8.44 0.95
N GLU A 251 -3.44 9.11 1.90
CA GLU A 251 -3.96 10.27 2.62
C GLU A 251 -4.30 11.43 1.68
N ALA A 252 -3.37 11.82 0.82
CA ALA A 252 -3.60 12.87 -0.16
C ALA A 252 -4.71 12.48 -1.17
N PHE A 253 -4.80 11.21 -1.55
CA PHE A 253 -5.86 10.71 -2.43
C PHE A 253 -7.26 10.80 -1.78
N ILE A 254 -7.42 10.33 -0.54
CA ILE A 254 -8.73 10.38 0.16
C ILE A 254 -9.17 11.83 0.44
N ASN A 255 -8.24 12.71 0.78
CA ASN A 255 -8.54 14.12 1.03
C ASN A 255 -8.99 14.82 -0.25
N TRP A 256 -8.38 14.48 -1.39
CA TRP A 256 -8.82 15.00 -2.67
C TRP A 256 -10.25 14.56 -2.99
N LEU A 257 -10.57 13.26 -2.82
CA LEU A 257 -11.91 12.73 -3.08
C LEU A 257 -12.97 13.39 -2.19
N GLU A 258 -12.65 13.55 -0.90
CA GLU A 258 -13.57 14.19 0.04
C GLU A 258 -13.83 15.66 -0.30
N ARG A 259 -12.77 16.42 -0.58
CA ARG A 259 -12.90 17.83 -0.98
C ARG A 259 -13.69 17.96 -2.27
N LYS A 260 -13.32 17.21 -3.32
CA LYS A 260 -13.98 17.30 -4.62
C LYS A 260 -15.42 16.80 -4.56
N GLY A 261 -15.69 15.76 -3.77
CA GLY A 261 -17.03 15.28 -3.52
C GLY A 261 -17.93 16.34 -2.86
N LYS A 262 -17.41 17.06 -1.85
CA LYS A 262 -18.12 18.20 -1.23
C LYS A 262 -18.43 19.31 -2.24
N GLU A 263 -17.48 19.67 -3.10
CA GLU A 263 -17.69 20.67 -4.17
C GLU A 263 -18.78 20.27 -5.17
N LEU A 264 -18.95 18.97 -5.43
CA LEU A 264 -19.92 18.44 -6.38
C LEU A 264 -21.27 18.09 -5.75
N GLY A 265 -21.36 18.03 -4.43
CA GLY A 265 -22.51 17.46 -3.73
C GLY A 265 -22.64 15.94 -3.93
N LEU A 266 -21.55 15.24 -4.26
CA LEU A 266 -21.53 13.82 -4.58
C LEU A 266 -20.48 13.08 -3.74
N ARG A 267 -20.79 11.85 -3.32
CA ARG A 267 -19.80 11.00 -2.63
C ARG A 267 -18.93 10.27 -3.65
N LEU A 268 -17.74 10.79 -3.91
CA LEU A 268 -16.77 10.11 -4.77
C LEU A 268 -16.14 8.91 -4.04
N GLN A 269 -16.40 7.71 -4.54
CA GLN A 269 -15.88 6.47 -3.98
C GLN A 269 -14.61 6.00 -4.70
N ARG A 270 -13.89 5.12 -4.02
CA ARG A 270 -12.64 4.50 -4.49
C ARG A 270 -12.95 3.27 -5.35
N GLY A 271 -12.05 2.93 -6.27
CA GLY A 271 -12.14 1.77 -7.14
C GLY A 271 -13.05 1.99 -8.36
N VAL A 272 -13.70 0.91 -8.78
CA VAL A 272 -14.51 0.79 -10.01
C VAL A 272 -15.81 -0.01 -9.78
N SER A 273 -16.36 0.02 -8.57
CA SER A 273 -17.57 -0.72 -8.19
C SER A 273 -18.85 -0.20 -8.87
N ALA A 274 -19.96 -0.94 -8.77
CA ALA A 274 -21.27 -0.49 -9.25
C ALA A 274 -21.67 0.88 -8.69
N SER A 275 -21.43 1.12 -7.40
CA SER A 275 -21.67 2.41 -6.75
C SER A 275 -20.83 3.56 -7.32
N VAL A 276 -19.63 3.27 -7.84
CA VAL A 276 -18.80 4.26 -8.56
C VAL A 276 -19.44 4.60 -9.90
N LYS A 277 -19.98 3.61 -10.61
CA LYS A 277 -20.71 3.80 -11.88
C LYS A 277 -21.98 4.64 -11.69
N GLU A 278 -22.80 4.31 -10.70
CA GLU A 278 -24.00 5.08 -10.35
C GLU A 278 -23.68 6.56 -10.03
N THR A 279 -22.55 6.81 -9.36
CA THR A 279 -22.11 8.18 -9.06
C THR A 279 -21.65 8.90 -10.32
N ALA A 280 -21.02 8.19 -11.26
CA ALA A 280 -20.60 8.74 -12.55
C ALA A 280 -21.79 9.06 -13.44
N GLU A 281 -22.80 8.20 -13.52
CA GLU A 281 -24.06 8.44 -14.24
C GLU A 281 -24.73 9.72 -13.74
N LYS A 282 -24.91 9.85 -12.42
CA LYS A 282 -25.47 11.08 -11.81
C LYS A 282 -24.67 12.33 -12.18
N LEU A 283 -23.34 12.23 -12.18
CA LEU A 283 -22.50 13.37 -12.56
C LEU A 283 -22.70 13.76 -14.03
N VAL A 284 -22.81 12.78 -14.92
CA VAL A 284 -23.05 13.00 -16.36
C VAL A 284 -24.44 13.58 -16.59
N GLU A 285 -25.48 13.08 -15.91
CA GLU A 285 -26.83 13.65 -15.97
C GLU A 285 -26.86 15.12 -15.50
N MET A 286 -26.12 15.44 -14.43
CA MET A 286 -26.12 16.78 -13.83
C MET A 286 -25.27 17.80 -14.60
N LYS A 287 -24.14 17.38 -15.19
CA LYS A 287 -23.11 18.30 -15.70
C LYS A 287 -22.61 17.97 -17.10
N GLY A 288 -23.19 16.96 -17.74
CA GLY A 288 -22.77 16.44 -19.03
C GLY A 288 -21.53 15.53 -18.96
N PRO A 289 -21.26 14.79 -20.04
CA PRO A 289 -20.18 13.80 -20.11
C PRO A 289 -18.80 14.40 -19.92
N GLY A 290 -18.58 15.64 -20.36
CA GLY A 290 -17.31 16.37 -20.21
C GLY A 290 -16.87 16.55 -18.75
N ALA A 291 -17.80 16.53 -17.79
CA ALA A 291 -17.47 16.63 -16.37
C ALA A 291 -16.57 15.49 -15.87
N LEU A 292 -16.62 14.31 -16.51
CA LEU A 292 -15.78 13.18 -16.14
C LEU A 292 -14.28 13.47 -16.34
N ARG A 293 -13.90 14.27 -17.35
CA ARG A 293 -12.48 14.65 -17.57
C ARG A 293 -11.87 15.41 -16.38
N GLU A 294 -12.68 16.15 -15.64
CA GLU A 294 -12.24 16.97 -14.51
C GLU A 294 -12.10 16.17 -13.20
N VAL A 295 -12.75 15.01 -13.10
CA VAL A 295 -12.85 14.28 -11.84
C VAL A 295 -12.42 12.82 -11.91
N ALA A 296 -12.29 12.26 -13.11
CA ALA A 296 -12.05 10.84 -13.34
C ALA A 296 -10.99 10.58 -14.43
N LYS A 297 -10.51 9.34 -14.46
CA LYS A 297 -9.58 8.83 -15.46
C LYS A 297 -10.36 8.27 -16.65
N VAL A 298 -10.45 9.04 -17.73
CA VAL A 298 -11.44 8.77 -18.80
C VAL A 298 -11.05 7.66 -19.78
N HIS A 299 -9.82 7.17 -19.72
CA HIS A 299 -9.39 5.97 -20.45
C HIS A 299 -9.88 4.65 -19.81
N PHE A 300 -10.53 4.70 -18.64
CA PHE A 300 -11.07 3.52 -17.99
C PHE A 300 -12.33 3.05 -18.72
N ARG A 301 -12.57 1.72 -18.71
CA ARG A 301 -13.81 1.12 -19.25
C ARG A 301 -15.07 1.76 -18.66
N THR A 302 -15.03 2.13 -17.38
CA THR A 302 -16.11 2.84 -16.70
C THR A 302 -16.53 4.12 -17.43
N ALA A 303 -15.61 4.92 -17.97
CA ALA A 303 -15.98 6.14 -18.69
C ALA A 303 -16.79 5.83 -19.95
N HIS A 304 -16.34 4.83 -20.72
CA HIS A 304 -17.02 4.36 -21.93
C HIS A 304 -18.40 3.77 -21.62
N GLU A 305 -18.54 2.99 -20.55
CA GLU A 305 -19.84 2.44 -20.14
C GLU A 305 -20.85 3.53 -19.77
N ILE A 306 -20.39 4.66 -19.20
CA ILE A 306 -21.26 5.76 -18.77
C ILE A 306 -21.57 6.74 -19.90
N ALA A 307 -20.60 7.06 -20.76
CA ALA A 307 -20.77 7.99 -21.87
C ALA A 307 -20.03 7.47 -23.10
N PRO A 308 -20.61 6.48 -23.81
CA PRO A 308 -19.95 5.78 -24.91
C PRO A 308 -19.69 6.66 -26.14
N ASP A 309 -20.51 7.69 -26.36
CA ASP A 309 -20.36 8.63 -27.47
C ASP A 309 -19.21 9.62 -27.24
N ASP A 310 -18.81 9.84 -25.98
CA ASP A 310 -17.76 10.79 -25.59
C ASP A 310 -16.41 10.12 -25.28
N TYR A 311 -16.44 8.86 -24.82
CA TYR A 311 -15.25 8.15 -24.38
C TYR A 311 -15.09 6.81 -25.11
N PRO A 312 -13.96 6.59 -25.80
CA PRO A 312 -13.73 5.37 -26.56
C PRO A 312 -13.59 4.17 -25.64
N ALA A 313 -13.98 2.99 -26.13
CA ALA A 313 -13.70 1.75 -25.45
C ALA A 313 -12.18 1.59 -25.24
N PRO A 314 -11.71 1.19 -24.06
CA PRO A 314 -10.30 0.91 -23.85
C PRO A 314 -9.87 -0.26 -24.74
N PRO A 315 -8.60 -0.29 -25.18
CA PRO A 315 -8.09 -1.39 -25.98
C PRO A 315 -8.32 -2.73 -25.27
N PRO A 316 -8.56 -3.82 -26.02
CA PRO A 316 -8.67 -5.16 -25.45
C PRO A 316 -7.45 -5.44 -24.56
N ARG A 317 -7.65 -6.09 -23.41
CA ARG A 317 -6.52 -6.55 -22.60
C ARG A 317 -5.77 -7.59 -23.43
N GLU A 318 -4.52 -7.32 -23.79
CA GLU A 318 -3.66 -8.36 -24.35
C GLU A 318 -3.54 -9.50 -23.34
N GLU A 319 -3.93 -10.71 -23.74
CA GLU A 319 -3.72 -11.91 -22.94
C GLU A 319 -2.22 -12.25 -22.92
N TRP A 320 -1.52 -11.76 -21.90
CA TRP A 320 -0.08 -11.98 -21.70
C TRP A 320 0.33 -13.46 -21.63
N ARG A 321 -0.62 -14.40 -21.45
CA ARG A 321 -0.35 -15.84 -21.39
C ARG A 321 -0.03 -16.49 -22.74
N ALA A 322 -0.25 -15.81 -23.87
CA ALA A 322 -0.02 -16.40 -25.19
C ALA A 322 1.43 -16.33 -25.71
N ARG A 323 2.32 -15.53 -25.11
CA ARG A 323 3.72 -15.36 -25.58
C ARG A 323 4.77 -16.21 -24.88
N ALA A 324 4.42 -16.95 -23.82
CA ALA A 324 5.38 -17.79 -23.09
C ALA A 324 5.50 -19.23 -23.67
N GLY A 325 4.82 -19.53 -24.78
CA GLY A 325 4.71 -20.90 -25.32
C GLY A 325 5.23 -21.13 -26.74
N SER A 326 5.80 -20.13 -27.42
CA SER A 326 6.20 -20.27 -28.85
C SER A 326 7.69 -20.13 -29.15
N ASP A 327 8.54 -19.78 -28.17
CA ASP A 327 9.96 -19.49 -28.43
C ASP A 327 10.91 -20.62 -27.98
N PHE A 328 10.43 -21.87 -27.92
CA PHE A 328 11.27 -23.05 -27.65
C PHE A 328 11.32 -24.08 -28.79
N GLU A 329 10.88 -23.70 -30.00
CA GLU A 329 11.11 -24.48 -31.22
C GLU A 329 11.49 -23.58 -32.39
N ARG A 330 12.74 -23.12 -32.41
CA ARG A 330 13.55 -22.99 -33.63
C ARG A 330 15.01 -22.68 -33.32
#